data_AF-A0A377UWS7-F1
#
_entry.id   AF-A0A377UWS7-F1
#
_cell.length_a   1.000
_cell.length_b   1.000
_cell.length_c   1.000
_cell.angle_alpha   90.00
_cell.angle_beta   90.00
_cell.angle_gamma   90.00
#
_symmetry.space_group_name_H-M   'P 1'
#
loop_
_entity.id
_entity.type
_entity.pdbx_description
1 polymer ?
#
loop_
_entity_poly.entity_id
_entity_poly.type
_entity_poly.pdbx_seq_one_letter_code
_entity_poly.pdbx_strand_id
1 'polypeptide(L)' 'MPSVEWIEALLKKAAQRIPVERLWVNPDCGLKTRGWPETRAALANMVQAARNLRQSA' A
#
# COMPACT_ATOMS: atom_id res chain seq x y z
N MET A 1 2.76 12.84 2.02
CA MET A 1 2.36 11.45 2.35
C MET A 1 1.57 10.87 1.18
N PRO A 2 1.85 9.63 0.72
CA PRO A 2 1.06 9.02 -0.35
C PRO A 2 -0.40 8.88 0.11
N SER A 3 -1.34 9.27 -0.77
CA SER A 3 -2.77 9.11 -0.48
C SER A 3 -3.20 7.65 -0.64
N VAL A 4 -4.36 7.30 -0.07
CA VAL A 4 -4.93 5.96 -0.19
C VAL A 4 -5.20 5.64 -1.67
N GLU A 5 -5.79 6.58 -2.41
CA GLU A 5 -6.17 6.44 -3.81
C GLU A 5 -4.95 6.22 -4.71
N TRP A 6 -3.84 6.90 -4.41
CA TRP A 6 -2.59 6.71 -5.14
C TRP A 6 -2.02 5.31 -4.94
N ILE A 7 -2.05 4.80 -3.70
CA ILE A 7 -1.59 3.42 -3.40
C ILE A 7 -2.52 2.40 -4.06
N GLU A 8 -3.84 2.60 -4.01
CA GLU A 8 -4.80 1.72 -4.70
C GLU A 8 -4.55 1.64 -6.21
N ALA A 9 -4.25 2.76 -6.85
CA ALA A 9 -3.94 2.78 -8.29
C ALA A 9 -2.70 1.93 -8.62
N LEU A 10 -1.65 1.98 -7.77
CA LEU A 10 -0.46 1.14 -7.93
C LEU A 10 -0.77 -0.34 -7.71
N LEU A 11 -1.56 -0.67 -6.69
CA LEU A 11 -1.96 -2.06 -6.40
C LEU A 11 -2.82 -2.65 -7.52
N LYS A 12 -3.77 -1.87 -8.07
CA LYS A 12 -4.56 -2.26 -9.25
C LYS A 12 -3.67 -2.54 -10.45
N LYS A 13 -2.64 -1.72 -10.67
CA LYS A 13 -1.66 -1.94 -11.75
C LYS A 13 -0.82 -3.20 -11.50
N ALA A 14 -0.41 -3.48 -10.27
CA ALA A 14 0.33 -4.68 -9.92
C ALA A 14 -0.52 -5.96 -10.12
N ALA A 15 -1.79 -5.93 -9.74
CA ALA A 15 -2.73 -7.04 -9.90
C ALA A 15 -2.99 -7.42 -11.38
N GLN A 16 -2.71 -6.53 -12.34
CA GLN A 16 -2.76 -6.86 -13.76
C GLN A 16 -1.62 -7.80 -14.21
N ARG A 17 -0.57 -7.97 -13.39
CA ARG A 17 0.65 -8.70 -13.72
C ARG A 17 0.98 -9.82 -12.74
N ILE A 18 0.54 -9.69 -11.48
CA ILE A 18 0.79 -10.64 -10.41
C ILE A 18 -0.57 -11.16 -9.93
N PRO A 19 -0.79 -12.49 -9.88
CA PRO A 19 -1.99 -13.06 -9.28
C PRO A 19 -2.20 -12.53 -7.87
N VAL A 20 -3.44 -12.16 -7.52
CA VAL A 20 -3.76 -11.43 -6.29
C VAL A 20 -3.34 -12.22 -5.04
N GLU A 21 -3.47 -13.54 -5.08
CA GLU A 21 -3.04 -14.47 -4.03
C GLU A 21 -1.52 -14.48 -3.80
N ARG A 22 -0.73 -13.93 -4.72
CA ARG A 22 0.73 -13.78 -4.62
C ARG A 22 1.17 -12.33 -4.41
N LEU A 23 0.26 -11.37 -4.41
CA LEU A 23 0.59 -9.95 -4.31
C LEU A 23 0.66 -9.50 -2.84
N TRP A 24 1.86 -9.12 -2.40
CA TRP A 24 2.10 -8.56 -1.07
C TRP A 24 2.21 -7.03 -1.15
N VAL A 25 1.84 -6.37 -0.05
CA VAL A 25 1.88 -4.90 0.07
C VAL A 25 2.83 -4.52 1.19
N ASN A 26 3.91 -3.84 0.85
CA ASN A 26 4.93 -3.36 1.78
C ASN A 26 5.61 -2.09 1.22
N PRO A 27 6.29 -1.30 2.06
CA PRO A 27 7.16 -0.22 1.59
C PRO A 27 8.33 -0.76 0.77
N ASP A 28 8.94 0.10 -0.05
CA ASP A 28 10.08 -0.25 -0.90
C ASP A 28 11.30 -0.76 -0.10
N CYS A 29 11.52 -0.22 1.11
CA CYS A 29 12.68 -0.55 1.95
C CYS A 29 12.37 -0.29 3.44
N GLY A 30 13.36 -0.53 4.29
CA GLY A 30 13.30 -0.20 5.72
C GLY A 30 13.14 1.30 5.97
N LEU A 31 12.48 1.64 7.08
CA LEU A 31 12.05 3.00 7.40
C LEU A 31 13.03 3.77 8.31
N LYS A 32 14.29 3.31 8.45
CA LYS A 32 15.27 3.85 9.41
C LYS A 32 15.55 5.35 9.27
N THR A 33 15.31 5.92 8.08
CA THR A 33 15.56 7.33 7.75
C THR A 33 14.28 8.18 7.74
N ARG A 34 13.15 7.63 8.20
CA ARG A 34 11.84 8.31 8.25
C ARG A 34 11.47 8.72 9.67
N GLY A 35 10.76 9.84 9.79
CA GLY A 35 10.18 10.30 11.04
C GLY A 35 8.94 9.48 11.43
N TRP A 36 8.62 9.44 12.72
CA TRP A 36 7.43 8.74 13.22
C TRP A 36 6.10 9.28 12.68
N PRO A 37 5.86 10.61 12.61
CA PRO A 37 4.59 11.12 12.10
C PRO A 37 4.31 10.70 10.65
N GLU A 38 5.31 10.82 9.77
CA GLU A 38 5.18 10.40 8.38
C GLU A 38 5.09 8.88 8.24
N THR A 39 5.86 8.12 9.01
CA THR A 39 5.83 6.66 8.97
C THR A 39 4.45 6.13 9.32
N ARG A 40 3.86 6.63 10.42
CA ARG A 40 2.52 6.20 10.85
C ARG A 40 1.46 6.56 9.82
N ALA A 41 1.51 7.76 9.25
CA ALA A 41 0.57 8.20 8.23
C ALA A 41 0.69 7.37 6.93
N ALA A 42 1.90 7.13 6.43
CA ALA A 42 2.13 6.32 5.24
C ALA A 42 1.61 4.89 5.41
N LEU A 43 1.97 4.25 6.53
CA LEU A 43 1.59 2.86 6.80
C LEU A 43 0.08 2.72 7.01
N ALA A 44 -0.56 3.69 7.70
CA ALA A 44 -2.02 3.71 7.85
C ALA A 44 -2.72 3.77 6.48
N ASN A 45 -2.26 4.67 5.59
CA ASN A 45 -2.82 4.79 4.25
C ASN A 45 -2.60 3.52 3.40
N MET A 46 -1.41 2.91 3.50
CA MET A 46 -1.08 1.67 2.79
C MET A 46 -1.95 0.49 3.25
N VAL A 47 -2.16 0.34 4.55
CA VAL A 47 -3.04 -0.69 5.11
C VAL A 47 -4.49 -0.44 4.70
N GLN A 48 -4.94 0.83 4.70
CA GLN A 48 -6.29 1.18 4.28
C GLN A 48 -6.54 0.85 2.81
N ALA A 49 -5.62 1.22 1.90
CA ALA A 49 -5.71 0.87 0.48
C ALA A 49 -5.82 -0.65 0.27
N ALA A 50 -4.97 -1.42 0.96
CA ALA A 50 -5.02 -2.88 0.88
C ALA A 50 -6.35 -3.46 1.41
N ARG A 51 -6.93 -2.87 2.46
CA ARG A 51 -8.26 -3.28 3.00
C ARG A 51 -9.38 -2.98 2.02
N ASN A 52 -9.41 -1.78 1.43
CA ASN A 52 -10.43 -1.38 0.45
C ASN A 52 -10.47 -2.34 -0.73
N LEU A 53 -9.30 -2.71 -1.28
CA LEU A 53 -9.22 -3.62 -2.42
C LEU A 53 -9.61 -5.06 -2.06
N ARG A 54 -9.30 -5.54 -0.85
CA ARG A 54 -9.74 -6.86 -0.38
C ARG A 54 -11.24 -6.95 -0.16
N GLN A 55 -11.89 -5.86 0.23
CA GLN A 55 -13.35 -5.81 0.40
C GLN A 55 -14.10 -5.73 -0.95
N SER A 56 -13.40 -5.34 -2.02
CA SER A 56 -13.96 -5.16 -3.36
C SER A 56 -13.73 -6.36 -4.29
N ALA A 57 -13.05 -7.40 -3.79
CA ALA A 57 -12.74 -8.64 -4.52
C ALA A 57 -13.68 -9.77 -4.07
#